data_AF-A0A7Y2BL29-F1
#
_entry.id   AF-A0A7Y2BL29-F1
#
_cell.length_a   1.000
_cell.length_b   1.000
_cell.length_c   1.000
_cell.angle_alpha   90.00
_cell.angle_beta   90.00
_cell.angle_gamma   90.00
#
_symmetry.space_group_name_H-M   'P 1'
#
loop_
_entity.id
_entity.type
_entity.pdbx_description
1 polymer ?
#
loop_
_entity_poly.entity_id
_entity_poly.type
_entity_poly.pdbx_seq_one_letter_code
_entity_poly.pdbx_strand_id
1 'polypeptide(L)'
;MSNFEAIGLILATLLGGYVAIVWTSKILNERADMVLSGVVNGVPASKRHRHIMLYHGCLQYFGGSIALAFVLTVGELRIASNVDDPDVRTLAYLAASLGAFAALSLSILAPFFLTHCARVLRNEAAAG
;
A
#
# COMPACT_ATOMS: atom_id res chain seq x y z
N MET A 1 -11.03 -22.95 -17.36
CA MET A 1 -11.68 -21.95 -16.47
C MET A 1 -12.82 -21.34 -17.25
N SER A 2 -13.99 -21.20 -16.66
CA SER A 2 -15.11 -20.53 -17.32
C SER A 2 -14.95 -19.00 -17.30
N ASN A 3 -15.56 -18.30 -18.25
CA ASN A 3 -15.53 -16.83 -18.30
C ASN A 3 -16.11 -16.19 -17.03
N PHE A 4 -17.18 -16.78 -16.46
CA PHE A 4 -17.78 -16.30 -15.21
C PHE A 4 -16.84 -16.43 -14.01
N GLU A 5 -16.11 -17.54 -13.90
CA GLU A 5 -15.09 -17.72 -12.85
C GLU A 5 -13.95 -16.70 -13.01
N ALA A 6 -13.49 -16.49 -14.25
CA ALA A 6 -12.43 -15.53 -14.54
C ALA A 6 -12.83 -14.10 -14.17
N ILE A 7 -14.01 -13.65 -14.61
CA ILE A 7 -14.54 -12.31 -14.27
C ILE A 7 -14.73 -12.18 -12.75
N GLY A 8 -15.29 -13.21 -12.10
CA GLY A 8 -15.47 -13.22 -10.65
C GLY A 8 -14.14 -13.08 -9.90
N LEU A 9 -13.09 -13.78 -10.35
CA LEU A 9 -11.75 -13.68 -9.78
C LEU A 9 -11.15 -12.29 -9.98
N ILE A 10 -11.20 -11.74 -11.20
CA ILE A 10 -10.69 -10.39 -11.53
C ILE A 10 -11.36 -9.32 -10.65
N LEU A 11 -12.68 -9.42 -10.44
CA LEU A 11 -13.41 -8.47 -9.60
C LEU A 11 -13.06 -8.64 -8.12
N ALA A 12 -12.94 -9.87 -7.64
CA ALA A 12 -12.61 -10.16 -6.25
C ALA A 12 -11.19 -9.68 -5.87
N THR A 13 -10.22 -9.85 -6.77
CA THR A 13 -8.84 -9.38 -6.57
C THR A 13 -8.75 -7.86 -6.61
N LEU A 14 -9.44 -7.19 -7.54
CA LEU A 14 -9.48 -5.73 -7.61
C LEU A 14 -10.13 -5.10 -6.37
N LEU A 15 -11.33 -5.57 -5.99
CA LEU A 15 -12.04 -5.06 -4.83
C LEU A 15 -11.32 -5.39 -3.53
N GLY A 16 -10.86 -6.63 -3.37
CA GLY A 16 -10.11 -7.08 -2.20
C GLY A 16 -8.79 -6.31 -2.04
N GLY A 17 -8.06 -6.12 -3.15
CA GLY A 17 -6.83 -5.33 -3.18
C GLY A 17 -7.06 -3.86 -2.80
N TYR A 18 -8.10 -3.24 -3.35
CA TYR A 18 -8.47 -1.86 -3.01
C TYR A 18 -8.80 -1.71 -1.51
N VAL A 19 -9.65 -2.58 -0.97
CA VAL A 19 -10.03 -2.56 0.44
C VAL A 19 -8.81 -2.73 1.34
N ALA A 20 -7.91 -3.66 1.00
CA ALA A 20 -6.68 -3.88 1.76
C ALA A 20 -5.79 -2.64 1.79
N ILE A 21 -5.59 -1.96 0.66
CA ILE A 21 -4.77 -0.73 0.57
C ILE A 21 -5.41 0.42 1.36
N VAL A 22 -6.73 0.61 1.26
CA VAL A 22 -7.43 1.66 2.03
C VAL A 22 -7.36 1.39 3.52
N TRP A 23 -7.55 0.14 3.94
CA TRP A 23 -7.50 -0.26 5.34
C TRP A 23 -6.10 -0.07 5.94
N THR A 24 -5.05 -0.47 5.23
CA THR A 24 -3.67 -0.27 5.70
C THR A 24 -3.28 1.21 5.75
N SER A 25 -3.81 2.04 4.85
CA SER A 25 -3.62 3.50 4.87
C SER A 25 -4.26 4.13 6.12
N LYS A 26 -5.48 3.70 6.47
CA LYS A 26 -6.15 4.15 7.70
C LYS A 26 -5.32 3.82 8.95
N ILE A 27 -4.83 2.58 9.05
CA ILE A 27 -3.98 2.16 10.18
C ILE A 27 -2.70 2.99 10.24
N LEU A 28 -2.08 3.29 9.10
CA LEU A 28 -0.87 4.12 9.07
C LEU A 28 -1.15 5.53 9.59
N ASN A 29 -2.26 6.16 9.18
CA ASN A 29 -2.63 7.50 9.63
C ASN A 29 -2.90 7.55 11.14
N GLU A 30 -3.70 6.62 11.66
CA GLU A 30 -3.97 6.54 13.11
C GLU A 30 -2.68 6.35 13.93
N ARG A 31 -1.75 5.53 13.43
CA ARG A 31 -0.44 5.35 14.06
C ARG A 31 0.44 6.59 13.93
N ALA A 32 0.42 7.27 12.79
CA ALA A 32 1.19 8.49 12.59
C ALA A 32 0.73 9.58 13.56
N ASP A 33 -0.57 9.77 13.75
CA ASP A 33 -1.14 10.75 14.69
C ASP A 33 -0.68 10.49 16.13
N MET A 34 -0.74 9.23 16.58
CA MET A 34 -0.23 8.86 17.91
C MET A 34 1.26 9.16 18.04
N VAL A 35 2.07 8.85 17.03
CA VAL A 35 3.51 9.08 17.08
C VAL A 35 3.86 10.58 17.03
N LEU A 36 3.14 11.38 16.24
CA LEU A 36 3.33 12.83 16.16
C LEU A 36 2.93 13.53 17.47
N SER A 37 1.89 13.05 18.16
CA SER A 37 1.46 13.61 19.45
C SER A 37 2.52 13.54 20.56
N GLY A 38 3.56 12.72 20.39
CA GLY A 38 4.61 12.51 21.40
C GLY A 38 4.22 11.56 22.53
N VAL A 39 2.95 11.15 22.62
CA VAL A 39 2.44 10.20 23.60
C VAL A 39 1.94 8.95 22.87
N VAL A 40 2.67 7.84 23.04
CA VAL A 40 2.33 6.56 22.43
C VAL A 40 1.78 5.65 23.53
N ASN A 41 0.53 5.19 23.39
CA ASN A 41 -0.15 4.35 24.39
C ASN A 41 -0.12 4.93 25.81
N GLY A 42 -0.27 6.26 25.94
CA GLY A 42 -0.27 6.96 27.22
C GLY A 42 1.12 7.24 27.82
N VAL A 43 2.20 6.90 27.12
CA VAL A 43 3.58 7.11 27.59
C VAL A 43 4.32 8.12 26.70
N PRO A 44 5.03 9.11 27.27
CA PRO A 44 5.91 9.99 26.49
C PRO A 44 6.99 9.17 25.76
N ALA A 45 7.04 9.29 24.43
CA ALA A 45 7.99 8.58 23.60
C ALA A 45 9.19 9.47 23.24
N SER A 46 10.41 8.94 23.35
CA SER A 46 11.60 9.68 22.93
C SER A 46 11.60 9.96 21.42
N LYS A 47 12.22 11.08 21.00
CA LYS A 47 12.33 11.47 19.58
C LYS A 47 12.88 10.32 18.70
N ARG A 48 13.90 9.59 19.19
CA ARG A 48 14.48 8.43 18.50
C ARG A 48 13.47 7.29 18.35
N HIS A 49 12.69 7.00 19.40
CA HIS A 49 11.68 5.95 19.37
C HIS A 49 10.56 6.29 18.37
N ARG A 50 10.05 7.52 18.40
CA ARG A 50 9.04 8.02 17.45
C ARG A 50 9.51 7.92 16.00
N HIS A 51 10.76 8.28 15.72
CA HIS A 51 11.34 8.16 14.37
C HIS A 51 11.36 6.70 13.89
N ILE A 52 11.82 5.78 14.73
CA ILE A 52 11.85 4.35 14.41
C ILE A 52 10.44 3.82 14.16
N MET A 53 9.44 4.23 14.96
CA MET A 53 8.04 3.83 14.77
C MET A 53 7.46 4.34 13.45
N LEU A 54 7.67 5.62 13.11
CA LEU A 54 7.23 6.17 11.82
C LEU A 54 7.90 5.46 10.65
N TYR A 55 9.21 5.24 10.74
CA TYR A 55 9.97 4.56 9.69
C TYR A 55 9.48 3.13 9.45
N HIS A 56 9.30 2.34 10.52
CA HIS A 56 8.76 0.99 10.40
C HIS A 56 7.32 0.96 9.91
N GLY A 57 6.46 1.87 10.40
CA GLY A 57 5.07 1.97 9.95
C GLY A 57 4.98 2.28 8.45
N CYS A 58 5.80 3.23 7.96
CA CYS A 58 5.88 3.57 6.55
C CYS A 58 6.40 2.41 5.71
N LEU A 59 7.48 1.75 6.13
CA LEU A 59 8.02 0.59 5.41
C LEU A 59 7.01 -0.55 5.34
N GLN A 60 6.30 -0.84 6.43
CA GLN A 60 5.26 -1.86 6.45
C GLN A 60 4.11 -1.50 5.51
N TYR A 61 3.65 -0.25 5.53
CA TYR A 61 2.57 0.21 4.66
C TYR A 61 2.97 0.19 3.19
N PHE A 62 4.03 0.91 2.81
CA PHE A 62 4.45 1.00 1.42
C PHE A 62 4.96 -0.34 0.90
N GLY A 63 5.83 -1.02 1.65
CA GLY A 63 6.34 -2.33 1.27
C GLY A 63 5.24 -3.37 1.14
N GLY A 64 4.31 -3.41 2.10
CA GLY A 64 3.16 -4.32 2.05
C GLY A 64 2.21 -4.01 0.89
N SER A 65 1.91 -2.73 0.65
CA SER A 65 1.01 -2.31 -0.44
C SER A 65 1.62 -2.56 -1.82
N ILE A 66 2.94 -2.31 -1.98
CA ILE A 66 3.68 -2.61 -3.22
C ILE A 66 3.70 -4.12 -3.46
N ALA A 67 4.04 -4.92 -2.44
CA ALA A 67 4.07 -6.37 -2.56
C ALA A 67 2.68 -6.95 -2.89
N LEU A 68 1.63 -6.45 -2.24
CA LEU A 68 0.25 -6.83 -2.52
C LEU A 68 -0.13 -6.49 -3.96
N ALA A 69 0.11 -5.25 -4.40
CA ALA A 69 -0.19 -4.82 -5.76
C ALA A 69 0.55 -5.67 -6.81
N PHE A 70 1.81 -6.02 -6.55
CA PHE A 70 2.59 -6.91 -7.42
C PHE A 70 2.00 -8.32 -7.49
N VAL A 71 1.66 -8.93 -6.34
CA VAL A 71 1.05 -10.27 -6.29
C VAL A 71 -0.27 -10.29 -7.04
N LEU A 72 -1.10 -9.26 -6.87
CA LEU A 72 -2.37 -9.13 -7.60
C LEU A 72 -2.13 -9.02 -9.11
N THR A 73 -1.20 -8.16 -9.55
CA THR A 73 -0.82 -8.06 -10.97
C THR A 73 -0.38 -9.40 -11.56
N VAL A 74 0.46 -10.15 -10.86
CA VAL A 74 0.90 -11.47 -11.32
C VAL A 74 -0.27 -12.46 -11.38
N GLY A 75 -1.19 -12.41 -10.40
CA GLY A 75 -2.42 -13.19 -10.40
C GLY A 75 -3.29 -12.91 -11.63
N GLU A 76 -3.51 -11.64 -11.96
CA GLU A 76 -4.28 -11.22 -13.14
C GLU A 76 -3.63 -11.66 -14.46
N LEU A 77 -2.31 -11.54 -14.58
CA LEU A 77 -1.57 -12.05 -15.74
C LEU A 77 -1.73 -13.57 -15.87
N ARG A 78 -1.75 -14.29 -14.74
CA ARG A 78 -1.99 -15.73 -14.75
C ARG A 78 -3.41 -16.06 -15.19
N ILE A 79 -4.42 -15.31 -14.74
CA ILE A 79 -5.80 -15.44 -15.21
C ILE A 79 -5.85 -15.22 -16.73
N ALA A 80 -5.26 -14.13 -17.23
CA ALA A 80 -5.23 -13.82 -18.67
C ALA A 80 -4.63 -14.95 -19.51
N SER A 81 -3.59 -15.64 -19.00
CA SER A 81 -2.97 -16.78 -19.68
C SER A 81 -3.81 -18.06 -19.73
N ASN A 82 -4.88 -18.16 -18.93
CA ASN A 82 -5.74 -19.34 -18.82
C ASN A 82 -7.18 -19.09 -19.31
N VAL A 83 -7.42 -17.97 -20.01
CA VAL A 83 -8.72 -17.58 -20.56
C VAL A 83 -8.61 -17.52 -22.08
N ASP A 84 -9.48 -18.24 -22.77
CA ASP A 84 -9.55 -18.26 -24.24
C ASP A 84 -10.33 -17.08 -24.83
N ASP A 85 -11.29 -16.55 -24.07
CA ASP A 85 -12.11 -15.41 -24.47
C ASP A 85 -11.28 -14.11 -24.54
N PRO A 86 -11.23 -13.43 -25.70
CA PRO A 86 -10.41 -12.24 -25.88
C PRO A 86 -10.87 -11.04 -25.05
N ASP A 87 -12.16 -10.90 -24.76
CA ASP A 87 -12.70 -9.77 -24.00
C ASP A 87 -12.34 -9.92 -22.53
N VAL A 88 -12.52 -11.12 -21.98
CA VAL A 88 -12.15 -11.44 -20.59
C VAL A 88 -10.64 -11.39 -20.39
N ARG A 89 -9.87 -11.85 -21.39
CA ARG A 89 -8.40 -11.73 -21.37
C ARG A 89 -7.97 -10.27 -21.34
N THR A 90 -8.61 -9.40 -22.13
CA THR A 90 -8.34 -7.96 -22.13
C THR A 90 -8.65 -7.34 -20.78
N LEU A 91 -9.78 -7.72 -20.15
CA LEU A 91 -10.12 -7.28 -18.81
C LEU A 91 -9.06 -7.65 -17.76
N ALA A 92 -8.54 -8.88 -17.81
CA ALA A 92 -7.47 -9.33 -16.92
C ALA A 92 -6.17 -8.53 -17.14
N TYR A 93 -5.79 -8.23 -18.39
CA TYR A 93 -4.63 -7.38 -18.65
C TYR A 93 -4.81 -5.94 -18.16
N LEU A 94 -6.03 -5.38 -18.29
CA LEU A 94 -6.35 -4.06 -17.73
C LEU A 94 -6.22 -4.07 -16.21
N ALA A 95 -6.77 -5.08 -15.53
CA ALA A 95 -6.62 -5.25 -14.09
C ALA A 95 -5.15 -5.38 -13.65
N ALA A 96 -4.36 -6.18 -14.39
CA ALA A 96 -2.94 -6.33 -14.16
C ALA A 96 -2.19 -4.98 -14.26
N SER A 97 -2.52 -4.19 -15.30
CA SER A 97 -1.90 -2.87 -15.52
C SER A 97 -2.22 -1.87 -14.41
N LEU A 98 -3.43 -1.90 -13.85
CA LEU A 98 -3.82 -1.06 -12.72
C LEU A 98 -3.01 -1.42 -11.46
N GLY A 99 -2.84 -2.71 -11.18
CA GLY A 99 -1.98 -3.17 -10.08
C GLY A 99 -0.52 -2.75 -10.26
N ALA A 100 0.01 -2.84 -11.48
CA ALA A 100 1.38 -2.44 -11.79
C ALA A 100 1.57 -0.92 -11.61
N PHE A 101 0.59 -0.14 -12.08
CA PHE A 101 0.59 1.31 -11.92
C PHE A 101 0.53 1.72 -10.44
N ALA A 102 -0.28 1.03 -9.64
CA ALA A 102 -0.35 1.27 -8.19
C ALA A 102 1.00 0.94 -7.51
N ALA A 103 1.61 -0.20 -7.83
CA ALA A 103 2.92 -0.59 -7.30
C ALA A 103 4.00 0.43 -7.65
N LEU A 104 4.06 0.87 -8.92
CA LEU A 104 5.01 1.89 -9.38
C LEU A 104 4.80 3.23 -8.68
N SER A 105 3.55 3.70 -8.63
CA SER A 105 3.21 4.99 -8.01
C SER A 105 3.58 5.00 -6.53
N LEU A 106 3.26 3.93 -5.79
CA LEU A 106 3.63 3.80 -4.38
C LEU A 106 5.14 3.69 -4.17
N SER A 107 5.85 3.01 -5.07
CA SER A 107 7.32 2.90 -5.03
C SER A 107 7.99 4.26 -5.22
N ILE A 108 7.43 5.12 -6.08
CA ILE A 108 7.91 6.49 -6.28
C ILE A 108 7.57 7.37 -5.07
N LEU A 109 6.37 7.24 -4.50
CA LEU A 109 5.92 8.07 -3.37
C LEU A 109 6.59 7.73 -2.04
N ALA A 110 6.95 6.46 -1.81
CA ALA A 110 7.49 6.00 -0.53
C ALA A 110 8.74 6.78 -0.07
N PRO A 111 9.76 7.03 -0.92
CA PRO A 111 10.91 7.85 -0.56
C PRO A 111 10.55 9.30 -0.19
N PHE A 112 9.60 9.92 -0.89
CA PHE A 112 9.17 11.29 -0.60
C PHE A 112 8.49 11.38 0.76
N PHE A 113 7.65 10.39 1.10
CA PHE A 113 6.98 10.33 2.39
C PHE A 113 7.98 10.15 3.54
N LEU A 114 8.94 9.23 3.41
CA LEU A 114 10.00 9.04 4.40
C LEU A 114 10.83 10.32 4.61
N THR A 115 11.14 11.02 3.52
CA THR A 115 11.85 12.31 3.57
C THR A 115 11.02 13.38 4.28
N HIS A 116 9.70 13.41 4.06
CA HIS A 116 8.78 14.33 4.72
C HIS A 116 8.72 14.07 6.24
N CYS A 117 8.55 12.81 6.67
CA CYS A 117 8.56 12.46 8.10
C CYS A 117 9.88 12.86 8.77
N ALA A 118 11.02 12.64 8.10
CA ALA A 118 12.33 13.05 8.61
C ALA A 118 12.43 14.58 8.78
N ARG A 119 11.84 15.38 7.87
CA ARG A 119 11.80 16.85 8.00
C ARG A 119 10.91 17.32 9.15
N VAL A 120 9.70 16.76 9.27
CA VAL A 120 8.76 17.13 10.36
C VAL A 120 9.41 16.90 11.72
N LEU A 121 10.02 15.73 11.92
CA LEU A 121 10.71 15.40 13.17
C LEU A 121 11.92 16.31 13.47
N ARG A 122 12.62 16.79 12.43
CA ARG A 122 13.72 17.78 12.60
C ARG A 122 13.19 19.16 13.00
N ASN A 123 12.09 19.60 12.40
CA ASN A 123 11.49 20.91 12.70
C ASN A 123 10.91 20.95 14.12
N GLU A 124 10.25 19.87 14.56
CA GLU A 124 9.85 19.73 15.97
C GLU A 124 11.04 19.76 16.93
N ALA A 125 12.20 19.25 16.51
CA ALA A 125 13.40 19.30 17.33
C ALA A 125 14.04 20.69 17.42
N ALA A 126 13.77 21.58 16.47
CA ALA A 126 14.23 22.96 16.47
C ALA A 126 13.26 23.90 17.22
N ALA A 127 11.98 23.51 17.34
CA ALA A 127 10.94 24.30 18.00
C ALA A 127 10.81 24.03 19.52
N GLY A 128 11.54 23.06 20.07
CA GLY A 128 11.49 22.65 21.48
C GLY A 128 12.84 22.20 22.02
#